data_AF-A0A537G5V6-F1
#
_entry.id   AF-A0A537G5V6-F1
#
_cell.length_a   1.000
_cell.length_b   1.000
_cell.length_c   1.000
_cell.angle_alpha   90.00
_cell.angle_beta   90.00
_cell.angle_gamma   90.00
#
_symmetry.space_group_name_H-M   'P 1'
#
loop_
_entity.id
_entity.type
_entity.pdbx_description
1 polymer ?
#
loop_
_entity_poly.entity_id
_entity_poly.type
_entity_poly.pdbx_seq_one_letter_code
_entity_poly.pdbx_strand_id
1 'polypeptide(L)' 'MRIGELKPGMKRVDVKGKIVEVETPRDVQTKFGPGQVATATLQDDSGSVKVTLWNENISKVNVNDTIAIENG' A
#
# COMPACT_ATOMS: atom_id res chain seq x y z
N MET A 1 -7.57 1.39 12.63
CA MET A 1 -7.39 2.86 12.61
C MET A 1 -7.99 3.40 11.32
N ARG A 2 -8.46 4.65 11.28
CA ARG A 2 -8.97 5.28 10.05
C ARG A 2 -7.84 5.93 9.27
N ILE A 3 -7.90 5.92 7.95
CA ILE A 3 -6.86 6.49 7.08
C ILE A 3 -6.68 7.98 7.31
N GLY A 4 -7.77 8.73 7.50
CA GLY A 4 -7.74 10.18 7.72
C GLY A 4 -7.08 10.60 9.04
N GLU A 5 -6.82 9.66 9.95
CA GLU A 5 -6.13 9.91 11.22
C GLU A 5 -4.63 9.61 11.14
N LEU A 6 -4.15 9.04 10.03
CA LEU A 6 -2.75 8.73 9.83
C LEU A 6 -1.91 9.99 9.75
N LYS A 7 -0.81 10.00 10.50
CA LYS A 7 0.18 11.08 10.48
C LYS A 7 1.55 10.53 10.07
N PRO A 8 2.38 11.34 9.38
CA PRO A 8 3.75 10.97 9.09
C PRO A 8 4.50 10.57 10.38
N GLY A 9 5.24 9.46 10.32
CA GLY A 9 6.03 8.97 11.45
C GLY A 9 5.30 7.99 12.39
N MET A 10 4.01 7.75 12.20
CA MET A 10 3.32 6.63 12.84
C MET A 10 3.89 5.31 12.31
N LYS A 11 3.99 4.32 13.20
CA LYS A 11 4.50 2.97 12.91
C LYS A 11 3.54 1.96 13.52
N ARG A 12 3.49 0.76 12.95
CA ARG A 12 2.58 -0.32 13.35
C ARG A 12 1.13 0.12 13.26
N VAL A 13 0.77 0.68 12.12
CA VAL A 13 -0.61 1.10 11.85
C VAL A 13 -1.37 -0.01 11.16
N ASP A 14 -2.59 -0.26 11.65
CA ASP A 14 -3.51 -1.21 11.05
C ASP A 14 -4.66 -0.44 10.40
N VAL A 15 -4.73 -0.51 9.08
CA VAL A 15 -5.75 0.18 8.27
C VAL A 15 -6.42 -0.79 7.31
N LYS A 16 -7.71 -0.59 7.10
CA LYS A 16 -8.52 -1.40 6.19
C LYS A 16 -9.20 -0.48 5.20
N GLY A 17 -9.14 -0.83 3.92
CA GLY A 17 -9.73 -0.03 2.88
C GLY A 17 -9.85 -0.79 1.57
N LYS A 18 -10.36 -0.10 0.56
CA LYS A 18 -10.49 -0.60 -0.80
C LYS A 18 -9.37 0.00 -1.65
N ILE A 19 -8.72 -0.83 -2.46
CA ILE A 19 -7.78 -0.36 -3.47
C ILE A 19 -8.57 0.29 -4.60
N VAL A 20 -8.30 1.57 -4.84
CA VAL A 20 -8.95 2.33 -5.92
C VAL A 20 -8.05 2.50 -7.12
N GLU A 21 -6.73 2.33 -6.94
CA GLU A 21 -5.74 2.48 -8.00
C GLU A 21 -4.50 1.65 -7.67
N VAL A 22 -3.90 1.05 -8.69
CA VAL A 22 -2.59 0.39 -8.61
C VAL A 22 -1.74 0.92 -9.76
N GLU A 23 -0.66 1.62 -9.43
CA GLU A 23 0.31 2.11 -10.41
C GLU A 23 1.11 0.95 -11.01
N THR A 24 1.65 1.16 -12.21
CA THR A 24 2.46 0.15 -12.88
C THR A 24 3.71 -0.18 -12.04
N PRO A 25 4.00 -1.47 -11.81
CA PRO A 25 5.20 -1.87 -11.09
C PRO A 25 6.46 -1.40 -11.80
N ARG A 26 7.45 -0.92 -11.05
CA ARG A 26 8.77 -0.53 -11.55
C ARG A 26 9.85 -1.37 -10.92
N ASP A 27 10.86 -1.72 -11.71
CA ASP A 27 12.03 -2.43 -11.24
C ASP A 27 12.99 -1.47 -10.56
N VAL A 28 13.51 -1.87 -9.41
CA VAL A 28 14.44 -1.10 -8.59
C VAL A 28 15.63 -1.96 -8.21
N GLN A 29 16.81 -1.36 -8.26
CA GLN A 29 18.03 -2.01 -7.80
C GLN A 29 18.27 -1.61 -6.34
N THR A 30 18.13 -2.57 -5.43
CA THR A 30 18.36 -2.33 -3.99
C THR A 30 19.72 -2.88 -3.56
N LYS A 31 20.18 -2.48 -2.37
CA LYS A 31 21.40 -3.03 -1.77
C LYS A 31 21.37 -4.55 -1.52
N PHE A 32 20.17 -5.14 -1.55
CA PHE A 32 19.96 -6.58 -1.35
C PHE A 32 19.71 -7.33 -2.66
N GLY A 33 19.71 -6.64 -3.81
CA GLY A 33 19.42 -7.21 -5.11
C GLY A 33 18.29 -6.47 -5.86
N PRO A 34 17.95 -6.94 -7.07
CA PRO A 34 16.80 -6.44 -7.82
C PRO A 34 15.51 -6.71 -7.05
N GLY A 35 14.60 -5.74 -7.07
CA GLY A 35 13.26 -5.88 -6.52
C GLY A 35 12.27 -5.09 -7.36
N GLN A 36 10.99 -5.35 -7.15
CA GLN A 36 9.93 -4.61 -7.82
C GLN A 36 9.13 -3.83 -6.79
N VAL A 37 8.75 -2.61 -7.15
CA VAL A 37 7.92 -1.74 -6.31
C VAL A 37 6.75 -1.20 -7.10
N ALA A 38 5.57 -1.17 -6.49
CA ALA A 38 4.39 -0.51 -7.04
C ALA A 38 3.76 0.39 -5.98
N THR A 39 3.14 1.48 -6.40
CA THR A 39 2.31 2.30 -5.51
C THR A 39 0.87 1.89 -5.71
N ALA A 40 0.11 1.70 -4.64
CA ALA A 40 -1.34 1.58 -4.72
C ALA A 40 -2.01 2.65 -3.86
N THR A 41 -3.21 3.05 -4.24
CA THR A 41 -4.02 4.00 -3.48
C THR A 41 -5.09 3.20 -2.73
N LEU A 42 -5.00 3.21 -1.41
CA LEU A 42 -5.98 2.63 -0.50
C LEU A 42 -6.94 3.72 -0.05
N GLN A 43 -8.24 3.46 -0.10
CA GLN A 43 -9.28 4.41 0.29
C GLN A 43 -10.26 3.77 1.28
N ASP A 44 -10.62 4.53 2.31
CA ASP A 44 -11.68 4.20 3.25
C ASP A 44 -12.72 5.33 3.30
N ASP A 45 -13.64 5.27 4.27
CA ASP A 45 -14.68 6.27 4.51
C ASP A 45 -14.13 7.63 4.99
N SER A 46 -12.90 7.64 5.53
CA SER A 46 -12.26 8.82 6.13
C SER A 46 -11.29 9.53 5.19
N GLY A 47 -10.73 8.84 4.20
CA GLY A 47 -9.78 9.41 3.25
C GLY A 47 -9.08 8.37 2.38
N SER A 48 -7.98 8.78 1.76
CA SER A 48 -7.13 7.93 0.94
C SER A 48 -5.66 8.08 1.31
N VAL A 49 -4.90 6.99 1.14
CA VAL A 49 -3.46 6.93 1.40
C VAL A 49 -2.76 6.14 0.32
N LYS A 50 -1.55 6.58 -0.03
CA LYS A 50 -0.67 5.83 -0.94
C LYS A 50 0.14 4.82 -0.16
N VAL A 51 0.11 3.58 -0.61
CA VAL A 51 0.83 2.46 -0.01
C VAL A 51 1.84 1.91 -1.00
N THR A 52 3.01 1.54 -0.50
CA THR A 52 4.09 0.99 -1.32
C THR A 52 4.13 -0.52 -1.18
N LEU A 53 3.95 -1.20 -2.31
CA LEU A 53 3.93 -2.65 -2.41
C LEU A 53 5.25 -3.14 -2.98
N TRP A 54 5.74 -4.26 -2.45
CA TRP A 54 7.01 -4.86 -2.82
C TRP A 54 6.82 -6.27 -3.36
N ASN A 55 7.56 -6.61 -4.42
CA ASN A 55 7.69 -7.96 -4.97
C ASN A 55 6.33 -8.68 -5.09
N GLU A 56 6.15 -9.84 -4.45
CA GLU A 56 4.93 -10.63 -4.57
C GLU A 56 3.67 -9.93 -4.05
N ASN A 57 3.79 -8.91 -3.18
CA ASN A 57 2.63 -8.18 -2.68
C ASN A 57 1.97 -7.33 -3.76
N ILE A 58 2.70 -6.99 -4.82
CA ILE A 58 2.18 -6.28 -5.99
C ILE A 58 1.15 -7.15 -6.71
N SER A 59 1.46 -8.43 -6.92
CA SER A 59 0.56 -9.37 -7.59
C SER A 59 -0.62 -9.85 -6.74
N LYS A 60 -0.63 -9.57 -5.43
CA LYS A 60 -1.69 -10.00 -4.50
C LYS A 60 -2.86 -9.04 -4.42
N VAL A 61 -2.74 -7.85 -5.01
CA VAL A 61 -3.77 -6.81 -4.92
C VAL A 61 -4.24 -6.39 -6.29
N ASN A 62 -5.54 -6.17 -6.42
CA ASN A 62 -6.16 -5.65 -7.62
C ASN A 62 -6.99 -4.41 -7.30
N VAL A 63 -7.24 -3.59 -8.32
CA VAL A 63 -8.20 -2.49 -8.23
C VAL A 63 -9.57 -3.08 -7.87
N ASN A 64 -10.21 -2.47 -6.88
CA ASN A 64 -11.42 -2.88 -6.20
C ASN A 64 -11.31 -3.93 -5.08
N ASP A 65 -10.11 -4.47 -4.81
CA ASP A 65 -9.94 -5.37 -3.68
C ASP A 65 -10.08 -4.63 -2.35
N THR A 66 -10.73 -5.28 -1.38
CA THR A 66 -10.77 -4.79 0.00
C THR A 66 -9.68 -5.50 0.79
N ILE A 67 -8.65 -4.76 1.17
CA ILE A 67 -7.49 -5.30 1.89
C ILE A 67 -7.37 -4.66 3.27
N ALA A 68 -6.71 -5.38 4.17
CA ALA A 68 -6.22 -4.85 5.43
C ALA A 68 -4.70 -4.84 5.39
N ILE A 69 -4.11 -3.70 5.74
CA ILE A 69 -2.68 -3.56 5.96
C ILE A 69 -2.48 -3.58 7.46
N GLU A 70 -1.65 -4.52 7.91
CA GLU A 70 -1.32 -4.69 9.32
C GLU A 70 0.17 -4.40 9.52
N ASN A 71 0.51 -3.79 10.65
CA ASN A 71 1.89 -3.44 11.03
C ASN A 71 2.61 -2.51 10.02
N GLY A 72 1.87 -1.61 9.38
CA GLY A 72 2.39 -0.60 8.43
C GLY A 72 3.21 0.52 9.05
#